data_AF-A0A7W2CEB1-F1
#
_entry.id   AF-A0A7W2CEB1-F1
#
_cell.length_a   1.000
_cell.length_b   1.000
_cell.length_c   1.000
_cell.angle_alpha   90.00
_cell.angle_beta   90.00
_cell.angle_gamma   90.00
#
_symmetry.space_group_name_H-M   'P 1'
#
loop_
_entity.id
_entity.type
_entity.pdbx_description
1 polymer ?
#
loop_
_entity_poly.entity_id
_entity_poly.type
_entity_poly.pdbx_seq_one_letter_code
_entity_poly.pdbx_strand_id
1 'polypeptide(L)' 'MISPIVGTIHPAPTDEEAAAIAAGIEVLWPEPMQQNIESPRSNWRFSGRWWGTTSRWPTRSY' A
#
# COMPACT_ATOMS: atom_id res chain seq x y z
N MET A 1 8.30 -15.46 -9.53
CA MET A 1 7.68 -14.16 -9.83
C MET A 1 6.24 -14.44 -10.22
N ILE A 2 5.26 -13.93 -9.47
CA ILE A 2 3.85 -14.07 -9.83
C ILE A 2 3.59 -13.05 -10.96
N SER A 3 3.26 -13.52 -12.15
CA SER A 3 2.75 -12.64 -13.21
C SER A 3 1.28 -12.40 -12.94
N PRO A 4 0.78 -11.15 -12.94
CA PRO A 4 -0.64 -10.91 -12.78
C PRO A 4 -1.40 -11.59 -13.91
N ILE A 5 -2.56 -12.18 -13.58
CA ILE A 5 -3.48 -12.75 -14.56
C ILE A 5 -4.13 -11.55 -15.27
N VAL A 6 -3.50 -11.08 -16.34
CA VAL A 6 -4.13 -10.12 -17.26
C VAL A 6 -5.14 -10.91 -18.09
N GLY A 7 -6.40 -10.86 -17.67
CA GLY A 7 -7.49 -11.35 -18.50
C GLY A 7 -7.56 -10.55 -19.81
N THR A 8 -7.93 -11.20 -20.90
CA THR A 8 -8.18 -10.53 -22.19
C THR A 8 -9.48 -9.73 -22.09
N ILE A 9 -9.39 -8.40 -22.25
CA ILE A 9 -10.55 -7.50 -22.28
C ILE A 9 -11.24 -7.65 -23.64
N HIS A 10 -12.53 -8.01 -23.63
CA HIS A 10 -13.34 -8.15 -24.83
C HIS A 10 -14.67 -7.39 -24.73
N PRO A 11 -15.04 -6.62 -25.78
CA PRO A 11 -14.29 -6.39 -27.01
C PRO A 11 -12.99 -5.59 -26.76
N ALA A 12 -12.03 -5.73 -27.68
CA ALA A 12 -10.81 -4.92 -27.60
C ALA A 12 -11.19 -3.45 -27.86
N PRO A 13 -10.68 -2.51 -27.04
CA PRO A 13 -10.94 -1.09 -27.26
C PRO A 13 -10.35 -0.62 -28.59
N THR A 14 -10.96 0.39 -29.20
CA THR A 14 -10.33 1.09 -30.33
C THR A 14 -9.12 1.90 -29.85
N ASP A 15 -8.28 2.36 -30.79
CA ASP A 15 -7.11 3.17 -30.44
C ASP A 15 -7.52 4.48 -29.74
N GLU A 16 -8.65 5.08 -30.12
CA GLU A 16 -9.21 6.28 -29.49
C GLU A 16 -9.66 5.99 -28.05
N GLU A 17 -10.33 4.86 -27.83
CA GLU A 17 -10.79 4.45 -26.51
C GLU A 17 -9.61 4.13 -25.59
N ALA A 18 -8.59 3.42 -26.09
CA ALA A 18 -7.37 3.14 -25.36
C ALA A 18 -6.63 4.44 -24.97
N ALA A 19 -6.56 5.41 -25.88
CA ALA A 19 -5.97 6.72 -25.61
C ALA A 19 -6.75 7.50 -24.55
N ALA A 20 -8.08 7.50 -24.62
CA ALA A 20 -8.93 8.17 -23.64
C ALA A 20 -8.79 7.56 -22.24
N ILE A 21 -8.72 6.23 -22.14
CA ILE A 21 -8.51 5.51 -20.88
C ILE A 21 -7.13 5.85 -20.29
N ALA A 22 -6.07 5.81 -21.12
CA ALA A 22 -4.72 6.14 -20.67
C ALA A 22 -4.64 7.58 -20.14
N ALA A 23 -5.19 8.55 -20.88
CA ALA A 23 -5.25 9.94 -20.45
C ALA A 23 -6.05 10.12 -19.15
N GLY A 24 -7.17 9.41 -19.01
CA GLY A 24 -7.98 9.44 -17.79
C GLY A 24 -7.22 8.92 -16.58
N ILE A 25 -6.46 7.83 -16.74
CA ILE A 25 -5.58 7.31 -15.69
C ILE A 25 -4.53 8.35 -15.32
N GLU A 26 -3.84 8.94 -16.27
CA GLU A 26 -2.80 9.94 -16.00
C GLU A 26 -3.33 11.17 -15.25
N VAL A 27 -4.50 11.68 -15.62
CA VAL A 27 -5.12 12.86 -15.00
C VAL A 27 -5.65 12.56 -13.60
N LEU A 28 -6.18 11.35 -13.39
CA LEU A 28 -6.84 10.97 -12.14
C LEU A 28 -5.92 10.20 -11.18
N TRP A 29 -4.71 9.83 -11.61
CA TRP A 29 -3.81 9.08 -10.76
C TRP A 29 -3.40 9.94 -9.57
N PRO A 30 -3.66 9.48 -8.32
CA PRO A 30 -3.25 10.24 -7.16
C PRO A 30 -1.73 10.32 -7.12
N GLU A 31 -1.19 11.50 -6.79
CA GLU A 31 0.22 11.60 -6.49
C GLU A 31 0.55 10.65 -5.32
N PRO A 32 1.71 9.98 -5.34
CA PRO A 32 2.15 9.15 -4.23
C PRO A 32 2.30 10.04 -3.01
N MET A 33 1.27 10.05 -2.16
CA MET A 33 1.31 10.76 -0.90
C MET A 33 2.48 10.21 -0.12
N GLN A 34 3.43 11.08 0.20
CA GLN A 34 4.56 10.73 1.06
C GLN A 34 3.97 10.10 2.32
N GLN A 35 4.20 8.80 2.50
CA GLN A 35 3.80 8.14 3.72
C GLN A 35 4.50 8.89 4.84
N ASN A 36 3.75 9.70 5.59
CA ASN A 36 4.23 10.15 6.87
C ASN A 36 4.38 8.87 7.68
N ILE A 37 5.62 8.38 7.80
CA ILE A 37 5.98 7.31 8.72
C ILE A 37 5.93 7.93 10.11
N GLU A 38 4.76 8.42 10.50
CA GLU A 38 4.43 8.56 11.89
C GLU A 38 4.32 7.12 12.35
N SER A 39 5.39 6.63 12.97
CA SER A 39 5.44 5.30 13.55
C SER A 39 4.10 5.07 14.26
N PRO A 40 3.26 4.12 13.81
CA PRO A 40 1.89 4.01 14.30
C PRO A 40 1.98 3.61 15.76
N ARG A 41 1.95 4.60 16.64
CA ARG A 41 1.73 4.38 18.06
C ARG A 41 0.29 3.92 18.12
N SER A 42 0.11 2.60 18.18
CA SER A 42 -1.20 2.01 18.33
C SER A 42 -1.86 2.66 19.54
N ASN A 43 -2.97 3.37 19.30
CA ASN A 43 -3.79 3.96 20.36
C ASN A 43 -4.51 2.88 21.19
N TRP A 44 -4.34 1.60 20.82
CA TRP A 44 -4.95 0.48 21.50
C TRP A 44 -4.06 -0.07 22.62
N ARG A 45 -4.71 -0.32 23.77
CA ARG A 45 -4.12 -0.93 24.96
C ARG A 45 -4.82 -2.26 25.25
N PHE A 46 -4.07 -3.33 25.48
CA PHE A 46 -4.59 -4.58 26.03
C PHE A 46 -4.31 -4.63 27.53
N SER A 47 -5.34 -4.73 28.37
CA SER A 47 -5.19 -4.68 29.84
C SER A 47 -4.35 -3.48 30.32
N GLY A 48 -4.53 -2.31 29.68
CA GLY A 48 -3.79 -1.08 29.98
C GLY A 48 -2.34 -1.01 29.46
N ARG A 49 -1.84 -2.06 28.78
CA ARG A 49 -0.48 -2.10 28.20
C ARG A 49 -0.50 -1.77 26.72
N TRP A 50 0.45 -0.95 26.29
CA TRP A 50 0.66 -0.62 24.87
C TRP A 50 1.25 -1.81 24.14
N TRP A 51 0.77 -2.09 22.94
CA TRP A 51 1.26 -3.20 22.11
C TRP A 51 2.68 -2.96 21.53
N GLY A 52 3.24 -1.76 21.69
CA GLY A 52 4.54 -1.35 21.11
C GLY A 52 5.66 -1.04 22.10
N THR A 53 5.51 -1.39 23.39
CA THR A 53 6.61 -1.18 24.34
C THR A 53 7.77 -2.11 23.97
N THR A 54 8.91 -1.53 23.59
CA THR A 54 10.18 -2.24 23.45
C THR A 54 10.43 -3.02 24.72
N SER A 55 10.47 -4.35 24.61
CA SER A 55 10.80 -5.17 25.76
C SER A 55 12.24 -4.87 26.18
N ARG A 56 12.43 -4.39 27.41
CA ARG A 56 13.75 -4.10 28.02
C ARG A 56 14.53 -5.35 28.43
N TRP A 57 14.27 -6.50 27.80
CA TRP A 57 14.96 -7.74 28.17
C TRP A 57 16.46 -7.53 27.97
N PRO A 58 17.30 -7.90 28.96
CA PRO A 58 18.74 -7.80 28.79
C PRO A 58 19.15 -8.67 27.58
N THR A 59 19.92 -8.08 26.67
CA THR A 59 20.50 -8.81 25.54
C THR A 59 21.32 -9.97 26.10
N ARG A 60 20.93 -11.20 25.73
CA ARG A 60 21.60 -12.41 26.18
C ARG A 60 22.97 -12.51 25.51
N SER A 61 24.01 -12.13 26.23
CA SER A 61 25.39 -12.41 25.84
C SER A 61 25.67 -13.90 26.12
N TYR A 62 25.91 -14.66 25.05
CA TYR A 62 26.55 -15.98 25.13
C TYR A 62 28.04 -15.82 24.94
#